data_AF-A0A5J4KH23-F1
#
_entry.id   AF-A0A5J4KH23-F1
#
_cell.length_a   1.000
_cell.length_b   1.000
_cell.length_c   1.000
_cell.angle_alpha   90.00
_cell.angle_beta   90.00
_cell.angle_gamma   90.00
#
_symmetry.space_group_name_H-M   'P 1'
#
loop_
_entity.id
_entity.type
_entity.pdbx_description
1 polymer ?
#
loop_
_entity_poly.entity_id
_entity_poly.type
_entity_poly.pdbx_seq_one_letter_code
_entity_poly.pdbx_strand_id
1 'polypeptide(L)'
;MSDVLRLAPTFRKQKIELSFEERAQLNTIIDLLIPSDKDFPPPSSLHLIDELLLHLLPKVGRKHNTPMLSEKRLRTALNELNLSAGGNFCLANPEKQQSLLRHLEYRDPAFFQALWTLVNHSYYTLLATRWHTQLA
;
A
#
# COMPACT_ATOMS: atom_id res chain seq x y z
N MET A 1 -50.03 1.40 -7.25
CA MET A 1 -49.38 1.42 -8.58
C MET A 1 -48.89 2.86 -8.75
N SER A 2 -47.61 3.22 -8.69
CA SER A 2 -46.36 2.47 -8.83
C SER A 2 -45.24 3.33 -8.22
N ASP A 3 -44.19 2.67 -7.70
CA ASP A 3 -42.76 2.98 -7.88
C ASP A 3 -42.28 4.46 -7.75
N VAL A 4 -41.24 4.82 -7.01
CA VAL A 4 -39.93 4.20 -6.88
C VAL A 4 -39.26 4.73 -5.62
N LEU A 5 -38.65 3.82 -4.87
CA LEU A 5 -37.68 4.02 -3.81
C LEU A 5 -36.58 5.03 -4.20
N ARG A 6 -36.59 6.25 -3.63
CA ARG A 6 -35.40 7.12 -3.60
C ARG A 6 -34.45 6.65 -2.49
N LEU A 7 -33.85 5.49 -2.68
CA LEU A 7 -32.61 5.13 -1.98
C LEU A 7 -31.46 5.64 -2.84
N ALA A 8 -31.05 6.89 -2.62
CA ALA A 8 -29.74 7.34 -3.07
C ALA A 8 -28.70 6.58 -2.24
N PRO A 9 -27.87 5.70 -2.80
CA PRO A 9 -26.82 5.10 -2.01
C PRO A 9 -25.72 6.16 -1.89
N THR A 10 -25.66 6.82 -0.74
CA THR A 10 -24.46 7.53 -0.28
C THR A 10 -23.38 6.48 -0.02
N PHE A 11 -22.80 5.92 -1.08
CA PHE A 11 -21.51 5.25 -1.04
C PHE A 11 -20.46 6.32 -0.71
N ARG A 12 -20.38 6.70 0.57
CA ARG A 12 -19.15 7.26 1.12
C ARG A 12 -18.09 6.22 0.81
N LYS A 13 -17.19 6.50 -0.14
CA LYS A 13 -15.97 5.72 -0.33
C LYS A 13 -15.32 5.63 1.05
N GLN A 14 -15.46 4.51 1.74
CA GLN A 14 -14.81 4.30 3.03
C GLN A 14 -13.31 4.37 2.73
N LYS A 15 -12.66 5.43 3.23
CA LYS A 15 -11.20 5.52 3.18
C LYS A 15 -10.68 4.33 3.98
N ILE A 16 -9.68 3.62 3.45
CA ILE A 16 -9.00 2.59 4.24
C ILE A 16 -8.21 3.31 5.32
N GLU A 17 -8.53 3.03 6.58
CA GLU A 17 -7.85 3.61 7.74
C GLU A 17 -6.94 2.57 8.37
N LEU A 18 -5.64 2.69 8.14
CA LEU A 18 -4.62 1.91 8.83
C LEU A 18 -4.32 2.51 10.21
N SER A 19 -4.06 1.65 11.20
CA SER A 19 -3.55 2.05 12.51
C SER A 19 -2.19 2.73 12.41
N PHE A 20 -1.77 3.46 13.44
CA PHE A 20 -0.45 4.09 13.46
C PHE A 20 0.68 3.08 13.22
N GLU A 21 0.59 1.90 13.83
CA GLU A 21 1.56 0.82 13.69
C GLU A 21 1.55 0.22 12.28
N GLU A 22 0.37 -0.05 11.72
CA GLU A 22 0.23 -0.55 10.34
C GLU A 22 0.81 0.45 9.33
N ARG A 23 0.60 1.76 9.54
CA ARG A 23 1.17 2.82 8.70
C ARG A 23 2.69 2.87 8.83
N ALA A 24 3.23 2.84 10.05
CA ALA A 24 4.67 2.82 10.27
C ALA A 24 5.32 1.62 9.60
N GLN A 25 4.71 0.44 9.74
CA GLN A 25 5.18 -0.79 9.11
C GLN A 25 5.14 -0.70 7.59
N LEU A 26 4.04 -0.22 7.02
CA LEU A 26 3.93 -0.05 5.57
C LEU A 26 4.97 0.94 5.04
N ASN A 27 5.21 2.05 5.73
CA ASN A 27 6.29 2.99 5.36
C ASN A 27 7.66 2.31 5.36
N THR A 28 7.99 1.55 6.41
CA THR A 28 9.26 0.80 6.48
C THR A 28 9.37 -0.18 5.31
N ILE A 29 8.29 -0.88 4.97
CA ILE A 29 8.28 -1.78 3.81
C ILE A 29 8.55 -1.00 2.53
N ILE A 30 7.85 0.11 2.29
CA ILE A 30 8.03 0.93 1.09
C ILE A 30 9.48 1.40 0.96
N ASP A 31 10.10 1.88 2.05
CA ASP A 31 11.50 2.31 2.06
C ASP A 31 12.48 1.15 1.77
N LEU A 32 12.12 -0.08 2.17
CA LEU A 32 12.90 -1.29 1.84
C LEU A 32 12.71 -1.72 0.38
N LEU A 33 11.53 -1.47 -0.22
CA LEU A 33 11.26 -1.82 -1.61
C LEU A 33 11.87 -0.82 -2.60
N ILE A 34 11.83 0.47 -2.28
CA ILE A 34 12.41 1.52 -3.13
C ILE A 34 13.61 2.12 -2.37
N PRO A 35 14.84 1.69 -2.68
CA PRO A 35 16.01 2.29 -2.06
C PRO A 35 16.10 3.77 -2.45
N SER A 36 16.32 4.62 -1.46
CA SER A 36 16.66 6.03 -1.71
C SER A 36 18.09 6.13 -2.23
N ASP A 37 18.31 6.98 -3.24
CA ASP A 37 19.63 7.37 -3.71
C ASP A 37 19.71 8.90 -3.77
N LYS A 38 20.89 9.47 -4.07
CA LYS A 38 21.13 10.92 -4.12
C LYS A 38 20.16 11.67 -5.02
N ASP A 39 19.67 11.02 -6.07
CA ASP A 39 18.77 11.60 -7.06
C ASP A 39 17.28 11.33 -6.77
N PHE A 40 16.97 10.47 -5.79
CA PHE A 40 15.63 9.97 -5.53
C PHE A 40 15.28 10.06 -4.03
N PRO A 41 14.30 10.91 -3.64
CA PRO A 41 13.97 11.09 -2.23
C PRO A 41 13.40 9.79 -1.64
N PRO A 42 13.62 9.53 -0.34
CA PRO A 42 13.08 8.35 0.31
C PRO A 42 11.55 8.34 0.22
N PRO A 43 10.92 7.22 -0.14
CA PRO A 43 9.47 7.12 -0.28
C PRO A 43 8.67 7.60 0.93
N SER A 44 9.17 7.35 2.14
CA SER A 44 8.57 7.84 3.39
C SER A 44 8.44 9.37 3.47
N SER A 45 9.32 10.13 2.81
CA SER A 45 9.22 11.60 2.74
C SER A 45 8.08 12.11 1.85
N LEU A 46 7.49 11.23 1.04
CA LEU A 46 6.51 11.56 0.03
C LEU A 46 5.05 11.31 0.50
N HIS A 47 4.84 10.85 1.73
CA HIS A 47 3.51 10.52 2.30
C HIS A 47 2.67 9.59 1.41
N LEU A 48 3.31 8.61 0.77
CA LEU A 48 2.70 7.76 -0.28
C LEU A 48 1.59 6.84 0.20
N ILE A 49 1.50 6.59 1.51
CA ILE A 49 0.51 5.65 2.08
C ILE A 49 -0.91 6.03 1.67
N ASP A 50 -1.30 7.30 1.80
CA ASP A 50 -2.68 7.68 1.49
C ASP A 50 -3.03 7.44 0.01
N GLU A 51 -2.10 7.74 -0.90
CA GLU A 51 -2.27 7.45 -2.34
C GLU A 51 -2.33 5.95 -2.62
N LEU A 52 -1.44 5.16 -2.01
CA LEU A 52 -1.44 3.70 -2.13
C LEU A 52 -2.78 3.10 -1.70
N LEU A 53 -3.32 3.56 -0.58
CA LEU A 53 -4.60 3.09 -0.06
C LEU A 53 -5.78 3.45 -0.97
N LEU A 54 -5.73 4.58 -1.68
CA LEU A 54 -6.76 4.92 -2.67
C LEU A 54 -6.84 3.90 -3.81
N HIS A 55 -5.71 3.32 -4.21
CA HIS A 55 -5.67 2.30 -5.26
C HIS A 55 -6.24 0.94 -4.82
N LEU A 56 -6.32 0.68 -3.50
CA LEU A 56 -6.91 -0.54 -2.94
C LEU A 56 -8.44 -0.46 -2.85
N LEU A 57 -9.03 0.73 -2.99
CA LEU A 57 -10.46 0.89 -2.94
C LEU A 57 -11.13 0.23 -4.16
N PRO A 58 -12.24 -0.50 -3.97
CA PRO A 58 -12.97 -1.10 -5.08
C PRO A 58 -13.43 -0.01 -6.05
N LYS A 59 -12.99 -0.11 -7.31
CA LYS A 59 -13.46 0.79 -8.37
C LYS A 59 -14.90 0.44 -8.72
N VAL A 60 -15.81 1.39 -8.49
CA VAL A 60 -17.23 1.28 -8.85
C VAL A 60 -17.35 0.86 -10.32
N GLY A 61 -18.03 -0.25 -10.59
CA GLY A 61 -18.30 -0.76 -11.95
C GLY A 61 -17.44 -1.94 -12.42
N ARG A 62 -16.36 -2.32 -11.71
CA ARG A 62 -15.60 -3.54 -12.04
C ARG A 62 -16.14 -4.73 -11.26
N LYS A 63 -17.22 -5.36 -11.77
CA LYS A 63 -17.66 -6.68 -11.33
C LYS A 63 -16.57 -7.71 -11.69
N HIS A 64 -16.15 -8.53 -10.74
CA HIS A 64 -15.30 -9.72 -10.94
C HIS A 64 -13.80 -9.51 -11.19
N ASN A 65 -13.09 -8.86 -10.29
CA ASN A 65 -11.72 -9.28 -10.00
C ASN A 65 -11.44 -9.00 -8.52
N THR A 66 -11.24 -10.06 -7.73
CA THR A 66 -10.62 -9.91 -6.41
C THR A 66 -9.25 -9.31 -6.65
N PRO A 67 -8.99 -8.05 -6.26
CA PRO A 67 -7.70 -7.46 -6.56
C PRO A 67 -6.64 -8.27 -5.81
N MET A 68 -5.55 -8.62 -6.51
CA MET A 68 -4.41 -9.33 -5.91
C MET A 68 -3.90 -8.61 -4.66
N LEU A 69 -4.08 -7.30 -4.60
CA LEU A 69 -3.88 -6.48 -3.43
C LEU A 69 -5.22 -5.93 -2.94
N SER A 70 -5.65 -6.31 -1.74
CA SER A 70 -6.86 -5.78 -1.08
C SER A 70 -6.52 -5.34 0.33
N GLU A 71 -7.35 -4.49 0.94
CA GLU A 71 -7.16 -4.08 2.34
C GLU A 71 -6.97 -5.30 3.26
N LYS A 72 -7.84 -6.29 3.14
CA LYS A 72 -7.78 -7.50 3.96
C LYS A 72 -6.44 -8.22 3.79
N ARG A 73 -6.00 -8.44 2.55
CA ARG A 73 -4.71 -9.11 2.28
C ARG A 73 -3.54 -8.30 2.81
N LEU A 74 -3.57 -6.97 2.64
CA LEU A 74 -2.54 -6.08 3.14
C LEU A 74 -2.43 -6.17 4.67
N ARG A 75 -3.54 -6.02 5.39
CA ARG A 75 -3.56 -6.13 6.86
C ARG A 75 -3.08 -7.50 7.34
N THR A 76 -3.49 -8.58 6.67
CA THR A 76 -2.99 -9.93 6.98
C THR A 76 -1.48 -10.02 6.80
N ALA A 77 -0.93 -9.55 5.69
CA ALA A 77 0.51 -9.58 5.45
C ALA A 77 1.28 -8.72 6.48
N LEU A 78 0.79 -7.53 6.82
CA LEU A 78 1.37 -6.68 7.86
C LEU A 78 1.40 -7.39 9.22
N ASN A 79 0.27 -7.98 9.63
CA ASN A 79 0.17 -8.72 10.88
C ASN A 79 1.13 -9.92 10.91
N GLU A 80 1.20 -10.70 9.83
CA GLU A 80 2.11 -11.85 9.73
C GLU A 80 3.59 -11.44 9.80
N LEU A 81 3.97 -10.34 9.15
CA LEU A 81 5.31 -9.78 9.23
C LEU A 81 5.64 -9.32 10.66
N ASN A 82 4.70 -8.69 11.38
CA ASN A 82 4.89 -8.33 12.78
C ASN A 82 5.08 -9.56 13.65
N LEU A 83 4.23 -10.58 13.51
CA LEU A 83 4.36 -11.84 14.25
C LEU A 83 5.72 -12.50 14.00
N SER A 84 6.13 -12.58 12.73
CA SER A 84 7.41 -13.17 12.33
C SER A 84 8.63 -12.37 12.82
N ALA A 85 8.46 -11.07 13.03
CA ALA A 85 9.49 -10.20 13.59
C ALA A 85 9.63 -10.31 15.11
N GLY A 86 8.68 -10.92 15.82
CA GLY A 86 8.63 -10.97 17.28
C GLY A 86 7.70 -9.92 17.90
N GLY A 87 6.69 -9.46 17.14
CA GLY A 87 5.65 -8.54 17.58
C GLY A 87 5.76 -7.14 16.96
N ASN A 88 6.95 -6.73 16.52
CA ASN A 88 7.14 -5.42 15.89
C ASN A 88 8.17 -5.49 14.76
N PHE A 89 7.70 -5.39 13.52
CA PHE A 89 8.54 -5.43 12.32
C PHE A 89 9.48 -4.22 12.25
N CYS A 90 9.02 -3.03 12.61
CA CYS A 90 9.82 -1.80 12.53
C CYS A 90 11.02 -1.80 13.48
N LEU A 91 10.95 -2.52 14.61
CA LEU A 91 12.05 -2.65 15.57
C LEU A 91 13.04 -3.78 15.23
N ALA A 92 12.70 -4.65 14.28
CA ALA A 92 13.64 -5.65 13.79
C ALA A 92 14.84 -4.96 13.10
N ASN A 93 16.01 -5.57 13.18
CA ASN A 93 17.18 -5.06 12.45
C ASN A 93 16.94 -5.13 10.92
N PRO A 94 17.63 -4.29 10.11
CA PRO A 94 17.38 -4.21 8.68
C PRO A 94 17.54 -5.54 7.94
N GLU A 95 18.51 -6.36 8.35
CA GLU A 95 18.75 -7.69 7.78
C GLU A 95 17.57 -8.63 7.99
N LYS A 96 16.99 -8.63 9.19
CA LYS A 96 15.78 -9.41 9.51
C LYS A 96 14.57 -8.88 8.76
N GLN A 97 14.40 -7.56 8.67
CA GLN A 97 13.32 -6.95 7.89
C GLN A 97 13.37 -7.37 6.41
N GLN A 98 14.56 -7.31 5.79
CA GLN A 98 14.77 -7.76 4.41
C GLN A 98 14.55 -9.26 4.25
N SER A 99 15.05 -10.08 5.19
CA SER A 99 14.85 -11.53 5.17
C SER A 99 13.36 -11.90 5.24
N LEU A 100 12.60 -11.22 6.11
CA LEU A 100 11.15 -11.41 6.22
C LEU A 100 10.40 -10.98 4.96
N LEU A 101 10.81 -9.89 4.31
CA LEU A 101 10.25 -9.47 3.02
C LEU A 101 10.54 -10.47 1.90
N ARG A 102 11.76 -11.01 1.83
CA ARG A 102 12.10 -12.10 0.87
C ARG A 102 11.29 -13.35 1.15
N HIS A 103 11.03 -13.67 2.41
CA HIS A 103 10.18 -14.80 2.77
C HIS A 103 8.73 -14.58 2.34
N LEU A 104 8.21 -13.36 2.49
CA LEU A 104 6.90 -12.98 1.96
C LEU A 104 6.84 -13.11 0.44
N GLU A 105 7.86 -12.64 -0.27
CA GLU A 105 7.99 -12.79 -1.73
C GLU A 105 7.95 -14.26 -2.15
N TYR A 106 8.69 -15.13 -1.46
CA TYR A 106 8.70 -16.56 -1.74
C TYR A 106 7.34 -17.22 -1.47
N ARG A 107 6.70 -16.86 -0.35
CA ARG A 107 5.43 -17.47 0.08
C ARG A 107 4.23 -17.04 -0.77
N ASP A 108 4.16 -15.76 -1.13
CA ASP A 108 3.05 -15.20 -1.92
C ASP A 108 3.59 -14.24 -3.00
N PRO A 109 4.18 -14.79 -4.07
CA PRO A 109 4.81 -13.98 -5.13
C PRO A 109 3.81 -13.03 -5.81
N ALA A 110 2.55 -13.46 -5.96
CA ALA A 110 1.52 -12.66 -6.62
C ALA A 110 1.13 -11.44 -5.78
N PHE A 111 0.98 -11.60 -4.46
CA PHE A 111 0.79 -10.47 -3.55
C PHE A 111 1.98 -9.54 -3.56
N PHE A 112 3.20 -10.09 -3.41
CA PHE A 112 4.41 -9.29 -3.36
C PHE A 112 4.59 -8.47 -4.65
N GLN A 113 4.40 -9.10 -5.81
CA GLN A 113 4.49 -8.41 -7.09
C GLN A 113 3.43 -7.31 -7.24
N ALA A 114 2.20 -7.55 -6.77
CA ALA A 114 1.15 -6.53 -6.79
C ALA A 114 1.48 -5.35 -5.87
N LEU A 115 2.01 -5.61 -4.67
CA LEU A 115 2.48 -4.58 -3.74
C LEU A 115 3.65 -3.79 -4.36
N TRP A 116 4.67 -4.48 -4.86
CA TRP A 116 5.83 -3.89 -5.52
C TRP A 116 5.42 -2.97 -6.68
N THR A 117 4.56 -3.48 -7.56
CA THR A 117 4.07 -2.74 -8.73
C THR A 117 3.31 -1.49 -8.29
N LEU A 118 2.44 -1.61 -7.29
CA LEU A 118 1.67 -0.47 -6.81
C LEU A 118 2.58 0.58 -6.16
N VAL A 119 3.50 0.16 -5.31
CA VAL A 119 4.48 1.03 -4.63
C VAL A 119 5.33 1.80 -5.65
N ASN A 120 5.89 1.11 -6.64
CA ASN A 120 6.67 1.75 -7.70
C ASN A 120 5.82 2.71 -8.54
N HIS A 121 4.63 2.27 -8.97
CA HIS A 121 3.75 3.12 -9.77
C HIS A 121 3.39 4.41 -9.03
N SER A 122 2.98 4.33 -7.77
CA SER A 122 2.63 5.50 -6.97
C SER A 122 3.85 6.40 -6.72
N TYR A 123 5.02 5.83 -6.42
CA TYR A 123 6.25 6.59 -6.23
C TYR A 123 6.64 7.41 -7.46
N TYR A 124 6.79 6.76 -8.62
CA TYR A 124 7.23 7.44 -9.83
C TYR A 124 6.17 8.36 -10.42
N THR A 125 4.89 8.05 -10.25
CA THR A 125 3.79 8.95 -10.66
C THR A 125 3.80 10.24 -9.83
N LEU A 126 4.03 10.14 -8.52
CA LEU A 126 4.16 11.30 -7.66
C LEU A 126 5.40 12.13 -8.02
N LEU A 127 6.54 11.49 -8.26
CA LEU A 127 7.76 12.19 -8.68
C LEU A 127 7.57 12.92 -10.00
N ALA A 128 6.99 12.26 -11.01
CA ALA A 128 6.70 12.89 -12.30
C ALA A 128 5.77 14.11 -12.12
N THR A 129 4.72 13.98 -11.31
CA THR A 129 3.78 15.08 -11.05
C THR A 129 4.47 16.25 -10.35
N ARG A 130 5.27 15.99 -9.30
CA ARG A 130 5.99 17.05 -8.57
C ARG A 130 7.05 17.74 -9.43
N TRP A 131 7.75 17.00 -10.28
CA TRP A 131 8.75 17.54 -11.19
C TRP A 131 8.11 18.49 -12.22
N HIS A 132 6.94 18.11 -12.76
CA HIS A 132 6.20 18.97 -13.68
C HIS A 132 5.72 20.27 -13.02
N THR A 133 5.34 20.25 -11.74
CA THR A 133 4.93 21.45 -11.01
C THR A 133 6.11 22.39 -10.68
N GLN A 134 7.34 21.90 -10.64
CA GLN A 134 8.53 22.74 -10.43
C GLN A 134 9.06 23.39 -11.71
N LEU A 135 8.67 22.88 -12.88
CA LEU A 135 9.06 23.42 -14.19
C LEU A 135 7.99 24.33 -14.82
N ALA A 136 6.81 24.45 -14.22
CA ALA A 136 5.70 25.30 -14.65
C ALA A 136 5.64 26.58 -13.82
#